data_AF-A0A6F9AX66-F1
#
_entry.id   AF-A0A6F9AX66-F1
#
_cell.length_a   1.000
_cell.length_b   1.000
_cell.length_c   1.000
_cell.angle_alpha   90.00
_cell.angle_beta   90.00
_cell.angle_gamma   90.00
#
_symmetry.space_group_name_H-M   'P 1'
#
loop_
_entity.id
_entity.type
_entity.pdbx_description
1 polymer ?
#
loop_
_entity_poly.entity_id
_entity_poly.type
_entity_poly.pdbx_seq_one_letter_code
_entity_poly.pdbx_strand_id
1 'polypeptide(L)' 'MERLVEVEQEYPGGVEYIFSPACMPLWQCAGCCGDENLECHPTLTRNGTMQLMRTTLTERTGQYVELTFVEHQTCECR' A
#
# COMPACT_ATOMS: atom_id res chain seq x y z
N MET A 1 -2.71 -12.39 1.10
CA MET A 1 -4.00 -12.16 0.41
C MET A 1 -3.94 -10.82 -0.29
N GLU A 2 -4.62 -10.67 -1.43
CA GLU A 2 -4.78 -9.37 -2.08
C GLU A 2 -5.69 -8.45 -1.24
N ARG A 3 -5.22 -7.25 -0.95
CA ARG A 3 -5.95 -6.22 -0.21
C ARG A 3 -5.76 -4.86 -0.90
N LEU A 4 -6.80 -4.03 -0.88
CA LEU A 4 -6.70 -2.64 -1.29
C LEU A 4 -6.08 -1.82 -0.16
N VAL A 5 -4.90 -1.24 -0.43
CA VAL A 5 -4.20 -0.34 0.49
C VAL A 5 -4.35 1.08 -0.03
N GLU A 6 -4.77 1.98 0.85
CA GLU A 6 -4.92 3.39 0.51
C GLU A 6 -3.56 4.04 0.30
N VAL A 7 -3.41 4.77 -0.81
CA VAL A 7 -2.13 5.40 -1.16
C VAL A 7 -1.73 6.43 -0.10
N GLU A 8 -2.69 7.13 0.50
CA GLU A 8 -2.43 8.15 1.54
C GLU A 8 -1.86 7.57 2.84
N GLN A 9 -2.11 6.29 3.15
CA GLN A 9 -1.56 5.65 4.35
C GLN A 9 -0.05 5.40 4.21
N GLU A 10 0.40 5.05 3.00
CA GLU A 10 1.79 4.75 2.68
C GLU A 10 2.57 6.01 2.26
N TYR A 11 1.90 6.92 1.56
CA TYR A 11 2.43 8.17 1.03
C TYR A 11 1.57 9.35 1.49
N PRO A 12 1.70 9.76 2.77
CA PRO A 12 0.91 10.86 3.30
C PRO A 12 1.31 12.17 2.63
N GLY A 13 0.46 12.66 1.72
CA GLY A 13 0.61 13.94 1.02
C GLY A 13 -0.17 15.09 1.68
N GLY A 14 -0.85 14.83 2.79
CA GLY A 14 -1.81 15.77 3.38
C GLY A 14 -2.94 16.10 2.39
N VAL A 15 -3.43 17.35 2.42
CA VAL A 15 -4.49 17.84 1.52
C VAL A 15 -3.95 18.47 0.22
N GLU A 16 -2.66 18.29 -0.08
CA GLU A 16 -2.02 18.93 -1.24
C GLU A 16 -2.23 18.12 -2.54
N TYR A 17 -2.26 16.79 -2.42
CA TYR A 17 -2.27 15.88 -3.55
C TYR A 17 -3.46 14.94 -3.54
N ILE A 18 -4.00 14.67 -4.72
CA ILE A 18 -4.94 13.57 -4.95
C ILE A 18 -4.26 12.54 -5.84
N PHE A 19 -4.28 11.28 -5.41
CA PHE A 19 -3.80 10.14 -6.21
C PHE A 19 -4.96 9.44 -6.91
N SER A 20 -4.76 9.08 -8.17
CA SER A 20 -5.69 8.26 -8.94
C SER A 20 -4.94 7.09 -9.60
N PRO A 21 -5.31 5.83 -9.28
CA PRO A 21 -6.31 5.43 -8.27
C PRO A 21 -5.90 5.81 -6.84
N ALA A 22 -6.86 5.92 -5.91
CA ALA A 22 -6.61 6.27 -4.51
C ALA A 22 -6.20 5.06 -3.64
N CYS A 23 -6.41 3.84 -4.14
CA CYS A 23 -6.00 2.60 -3.48
C CYS A 23 -5.35 1.65 -4.48
N MET A 24 -4.41 0.84 -4.00
CA MET A 24 -3.64 -0.12 -4.80
C MET A 24 -3.89 -1.54 -4.31
N PRO A 25 -4.11 -2.52 -5.22
CA PRO A 25 -4.13 -3.93 -4.84
C PRO A 25 -2.71 -4.38 -4.50
N LEU A 26 -2.51 -4.83 -3.26
CA LEU A 26 -1.22 -5.33 -2.77
C LEU A 26 -1.41 -6.66 -2.06
N TRP A 27 -0.41 -7.53 -2.17
CA TRP A 27 -0.36 -8.73 -1.35
C TRP A 27 0.03 -8.38 0.08
N GLN A 28 -0.84 -8.64 1.05
CA GLN A 28 -0.56 -8.49 2.47
C GLN A 28 -0.83 -9.77 3.26
N CYS A 29 -0.11 -9.93 4.36
CA CYS A 29 -0.41 -10.95 5.37
C CYS A 29 -1.73 -10.58 6.05
N ALA A 30 -2.62 -11.54 6.18
CA ALA A 30 -3.93 -11.36 6.77
C ALA A 30 -4.42 -12.69 7.34
N GLY A 31 -5.36 -12.62 8.27
CA GLY A 31 -5.92 -13.78 8.97
C GLY A 31 -5.44 -13.88 10.41
N CYS A 32 -6.12 -14.74 11.17
CA CYS A 32 -5.75 -15.09 12.54
C CYS A 32 -4.80 -16.29 12.57
N CYS A 33 -4.00 -16.35 13.63
CA CYS A 33 -3.19 -17.51 13.94
C CYS A 33 -4.00 -18.53 14.75
N GLY A 34 -3.52 -19.78 14.81
CA GLY A 34 -4.18 -20.82 15.61
C GLY A 34 -4.06 -20.62 17.13
N ASP A 35 -3.15 -19.74 17.55
CA ASP A 35 -2.99 -19.27 18.93
C ASP A 35 -3.30 -17.76 18.95
N GLU A 36 -4.20 -17.36 19.83
CA GLU A 36 -4.66 -15.96 19.99
C GLU A 36 -3.55 -15.04 20.53
N ASN A 37 -2.46 -15.59 21.06
CA ASN A 37 -1.29 -14.82 21.49
C ASN A 37 -0.29 -14.55 20.35
N LEU A 38 -0.54 -15.07 19.15
CA LEU A 38 0.33 -14.89 17.98
C LEU A 38 -0.34 -14.00 16.94
N GLU A 39 0.47 -13.23 16.23
CA GLU A 39 0.02 -12.37 15.14
C GLU A 39 0.64 -12.81 13.81
N CYS A 40 -0.09 -12.60 12.71
CA CYS A 40 0.35 -12.96 11.38
C CYS A 40 1.26 -11.87 10.82
N HIS A 41 2.56 -12.17 10.67
CA HIS A 41 3.55 -11.20 10.22
C HIS A 41 4.27 -11.64 8.93
N PRO A 42 4.71 -10.69 8.08
CA PRO A 42 5.53 -11.02 6.93
C PRO A 42 6.92 -11.52 7.34
N THR A 43 7.40 -12.53 6.62
CA THR A 43 8.79 -13.04 6.72
C THR A 43 9.62 -12.71 5.49
N LEU A 44 8.97 -12.53 4.33
CA LEU A 44 9.60 -12.06 3.10
C LEU A 44 8.71 -11.01 2.45
N THR A 45 9.33 -9.93 1.99
CA THR A 45 8.65 -8.85 1.28
C THR A 45 9.31 -8.57 -0.06
N ARG A 46 8.56 -7.94 -0.98
CA ARG A 46 9.10 -7.35 -2.19
C ARG A 46 8.54 -5.95 -2.40
N ASN A 47 9.19 -5.20 -3.28
CA ASN A 47 8.69 -3.91 -3.73
C ASN A 47 7.86 -4.08 -5.01
N GLY A 48 6.61 -3.61 -4.98
CA GLY A 48 5.76 -3.47 -6.16
C GLY A 48 5.71 -1.99 -6.57
N THR A 49 6.16 -1.68 -7.79
CA THR A 49 6.10 -0.31 -8.32
C THR A 49 4.89 -0.16 -9.22
N MET A 50 4.17 0.94 -9.08
CA MET A 50 3.03 1.25 -9.95
C MET A 50 3.00 2.73 -10.31
N GLN A 51 2.49 3.01 -11.51
CA GLN A 51 2.30 4.36 -11.99
C GLN A 51 0.91 4.87 -11.59
N LEU A 52 0.88 6.01 -10.90
CA LEU A 52 -0.34 6.69 -10.47
C LEU A 52 -0.37 8.11 -11.03
N MET A 53 -1.58 8.64 -11.23
CA MET A 53 -1.76 10.06 -11.51
C MET A 53 -1.78 10.82 -10.17
N ARG A 54 -0.81 11.72 -9.97
CA ARG A 54 -0.80 12.68 -8.85
C ARG A 54 -1.29 14.03 -9.35
N THR A 55 -2.39 14.49 -8.78
CA THR A 55 -2.95 15.83 -9.04
C THR A 55 -2.61 16.77 -7.90
N THR A 56 -1.89 17.86 -8.18
CA THR A 56 -1.62 18.93 -7.22
C THR A 56 -2.82 19.88 -7.19
N LEU A 57 -3.46 20.06 -6.03
CA LEU A 57 -4.72 20.79 -5.93
C LEU A 57 -4.58 22.30 -6.09
N THR A 58 -3.48 22.87 -5.61
CA THR A 58 -3.17 24.31 -5.71
C THR A 58 -2.93 24.73 -7.16
N GLU A 59 -2.19 23.92 -7.91
CA GLU A 59 -1.84 24.20 -9.30
C GLU A 59 -2.86 23.64 -10.31
N ARG A 60 -3.74 22.74 -9.88
CA ARG A 60 -4.68 21.98 -10.73
C ARG A 60 -3.99 21.25 -11.88
N THR A 61 -2.78 20.77 -11.62
CA THR A 61 -1.93 20.06 -12.58
C THR A 61 -1.86 18.58 -12.20
N GLY A 62 -1.91 17.70 -13.20
CA GLY A 62 -1.78 16.25 -13.04
C GLY A 62 -0.47 15.76 -13.66
N GLN A 63 0.23 14.87 -12.96
CA GLN A 63 1.42 14.20 -13.48
C GLN A 63 1.45 12.74 -13.07
N TYR A 64 1.96 11.89 -13.97
CA TYR A 64 2.21 10.49 -13.64
C TYR A 64 3.46 10.37 -12.78
N VAL A 65 3.33 9.65 -11.66
CA VAL A 65 4.41 9.34 -10.73
C VAL A 65 4.49 7.84 -10.51
N GLU A 66 5.69 7.33 -10.32
CA GLU A 66 5.89 5.94 -9.92
C GLU A 66 6.01 5.89 -8.40
N LEU A 67 5.11 5.14 -7.76
CA LEU A 67 5.15 4.89 -6.32
C LEU A 67 5.48 3.41 -6.08
N THR A 68 6.24 3.16 -5.02
CA THR A 68 6.70 1.83 -4.65
C THR A 68 6.05 1.38 -3.35
N PHE A 69 5.40 0.23 -3.36
CA PHE A 69 4.71 -0.31 -2.19
C PHE A 69 5.36 -1.61 -1.76
N VAL A 70 5.24 -1.93 -0.47
CA VAL A 70 5.74 -3.21 0.07
C VAL A 70 4.63 -4.26 -0.04
N GLU A 71 4.95 -5.36 -0.72
CA GLU A 71 4.12 -6.55 -0.81
C GLU A 71 4.70 -7.68 0.05
N HIS A 72 3.84 -8.40 0.73
CA HIS A 72 4.20 -9.55 1.54
C HIS A 72 4.18 -10.81 0.66
N GLN A 73 5.28 -11.53 0.60
CA GLN A 73 5.40 -12.77 -0.17
C GLN A 73 5.11 -14.01 0.68
N THR A 74 5.62 -14.03 1.91
CA THR A 74 5.41 -15.13 2.88
C THR A 74 5.07 -14.57 4.25
N CYS A 75 4.28 -15.33 5.00
CA CYS A 75 3.75 -14.93 6.30
C CYS A 75 3.92 -16.07 7.30
N GLU A 76 4.22 -15.74 8.55
CA GLU A 76 4.30 -16.68 9.67
C GLU A 76 3.63 -16.08 10.91
N CYS A 77 3.12 -16.97 11.77
CA CYS A 77 2.57 -16.61 13.08
C CYS A 77 3.70 -16.48 14.08
N ARG A 78 3.86 -15.30 14.68
CA ARG A 78 4.88 -15.02 15.69
C ARG A 78 4.40 -14.04 16.75
#